data_AF-A0A508SW00-F1
#
_entry.id   AF-A0A508SW00-F1
#
_cell.length_a   1.000
_cell.length_b   1.000
_cell.length_c   1.000
_cell.angle_alpha   90.00
_cell.angle_beta   90.00
_cell.angle_gamma   90.00
#
_symmetry.space_group_name_H-M   'P 1'
#
loop_
_entity.id
_entity.type
_entity.pdbx_description
1 polymer ?
#
loop_
_entity_poly.entity_id
_entity_poly.type
_entity_poly.pdbx_seq_one_letter_code
_entity_poly.pdbx_strand_id
1 'polypeptide(L)' 'MANGQVVLVTTAPLDGGPPVRSVFFVAEGDPAKATAIIADMMAPNESVEAWGPLPEAAVKALGLKPGDYTHT' A
#
# COMPACT_ATOMS: atom_id res chain seq x y z
N MET A 1 14.40 5.30 11.73
CA MET A 1 13.01 4.89 12.00
C MET A 1 12.33 4.71 10.64
N ALA A 2 11.40 3.75 10.49
CA ALA A 2 10.62 3.64 9.26
C ALA A 2 9.47 4.65 9.33
N ASN A 3 9.31 5.47 8.29
CA ASN A 3 8.29 6.52 8.24
C ASN A 3 7.22 6.23 7.18
N GLY A 4 7.20 5.00 6.68
CA GLY A 4 6.24 4.53 5.71
C GLY A 4 6.07 3.02 5.80
N GLN A 5 5.12 2.51 5.02
CA GLN A 5 4.84 1.10 4.85
C GLN A 5 4.65 0.80 3.36
N VAL A 6 5.14 -0.36 2.96
CA VAL A 6 4.80 -0.98 1.69
C VAL A 6 3.54 -1.80 1.92
N VAL A 7 2.52 -1.54 1.13
CA VAL A 7 1.22 -2.18 1.21
C VAL A 7 0.98 -2.97 -0.08
N LEU A 8 0.57 -4.22 0.05
CA LEU A 8 0.24 -5.08 -1.06
C LEU A 8 -1.28 -5.14 -1.21
N VAL A 9 -1.75 -4.88 -2.42
CA VAL A 9 -3.14 -5.12 -2.82
C VAL A 9 -3.18 -6.32 -3.74
N THR A 10 -4.01 -7.30 -3.42
CA THR A 10 -4.26 -8.46 -4.27
C THR A 10 -5.69 -8.38 -4.80
N THR A 11 -5.84 -8.32 -6.12
CA THR A 11 -7.12 -8.24 -6.81
C THR A 11 -7.45 -9.59 -7.45
N ALA A 12 -8.60 -10.16 -7.10
CA ALA A 12 -9.11 -11.37 -7.76
C ALA A 12 -9.91 -10.99 -9.02
N PRO A 13 -9.52 -11.41 -10.23
CA PRO A 13 -10.26 -11.10 -11.46
C PRO A 13 -11.67 -11.71 -11.44
N LEU A 14 -12.66 -10.93 -11.89
CA LEU A 14 -14.07 -11.36 -11.90
C LEU A 14 -14.34 -12.53 -12.85
N ASP A 15 -13.62 -12.59 -13.97
CA ASP A 15 -13.79 -13.64 -15.00
C ASP A 15 -13.00 -14.92 -14.70
N GLY A 16 -12.41 -15.01 -13.50
CA GLY A 16 -11.46 -16.04 -13.13
C GLY A 16 -10.07 -15.79 -13.72
N GLY A 17 -9.04 -16.36 -13.10
CA GLY A 17 -7.64 -16.15 -13.48
C GLY A 17 -6.73 -15.96 -12.27
N PRO A 18 -5.41 -15.86 -12.49
CA PRO A 18 -4.48 -15.63 -11.40
C PRO A 18 -4.71 -14.25 -10.77
N PRO A 19 -4.57 -14.12 -9.44
CA PRO A 19 -4.70 -12.84 -8.77
C PRO A 19 -3.61 -11.86 -9.23
N VAL A 20 -3.97 -10.59 -9.38
CA VAL A 20 -3.04 -9.51 -9.69
C VAL A 20 -2.58 -8.87 -8.39
N ARG A 21 -1.28 -8.57 -8.29
CA ARG A 21 -0.69 -7.93 -7.12
C ARG A 21 -0.17 -6.55 -7.49
N SER A 22 -0.62 -5.55 -6.74
CA SER A 22 -0.22 -4.15 -6.89
C SER A 22 0.47 -3.68 -5.62
N VAL A 23 1.57 -2.95 -5.77
CA VAL A 23 2.36 -2.45 -4.65
C VAL A 23 2.09 -0.97 -4.44
N PHE A 24 1.75 -0.61 -3.21
CA PHE A 24 1.54 0.75 -2.76
C PHE A 24 2.64 1.13 -1.78
N PHE A 25 3.18 2.33 -1.95
CA PHE A 25 4.11 2.95 -1.02
C PHE A 25 3.36 4.03 -0.25
N VAL A 26 3.22 3.85 1.06
CA VAL A 26 2.44 4.73 1.93
C VAL A 26 3.39 5.45 2.89
N ALA A 27 3.28 6.76 3.00
CA ALA A 27 4.02 7.58 3.96
C ALA A 27 3.35 7.57 5.34
N GLU A 28 3.07 6.38 5.85
CA GLU A 28 2.54 6.12 7.19
C GLU A 28 3.36 4.97 7.80
N GLY A 29 3.94 5.18 8.98
CA GLY A 29 4.81 4.21 9.63
C GLY A 29 4.08 3.09 10.36
N ASP A 30 2.82 3.32 10.75
CA ASP A 30 1.95 2.33 11.38
C ASP A 30 1.34 1.39 10.32
N PRO A 31 1.61 0.06 10.38
CA PRO A 31 1.09 -0.90 9.41
C PRO A 31 -0.44 -0.94 9.29
N ALA A 32 -1.15 -0.79 10.41
CA ALA A 32 -2.60 -0.86 10.44
C ALA A 32 -3.21 0.41 9.82
N LYS A 33 -2.65 1.58 10.13
CA LYS A 33 -3.08 2.83 9.48
C LYS A 33 -2.75 2.88 8.00
N ALA A 34 -1.55 2.43 7.60
CA ALA A 34 -1.18 2.36 6.19
C ALA A 34 -2.12 1.44 5.40
N THR A 35 -2.47 0.29 5.98
CA THR A 35 -3.46 -0.62 5.41
C THR A 35 -4.83 0.05 5.28
N ALA A 36 -5.28 0.78 6.31
CA ALA A 36 -6.56 1.49 6.28
C ALA A 36 -6.61 2.58 5.20
N ILE A 37 -5.53 3.35 5.01
CA ILE A 37 -5.43 4.38 3.95
C ILE A 37 -5.68 3.78 2.56
N ILE A 38 -5.12 2.59 2.29
CA ILE A 38 -5.32 1.90 1.00
C ILE A 38 -6.67 1.17 0.95
N ALA A 39 -7.16 0.63 2.07
CA ALA A 39 -8.45 -0.05 2.11
C ALA A 39 -9.63 0.87 1.74
N ASP A 40 -9.55 2.17 2.08
CA ASP A 40 -10.61 3.15 1.80
C ASP A 40 -10.89 3.36 0.30
N MET A 41 -9.95 3.02 -0.60
CA MET A 41 -10.08 3.19 -2.05
C MET A 41 -10.35 1.89 -2.82
N MET A 42 -10.46 0.76 -2.14
CA MET A 42 -10.51 -0.56 -2.78
C MET A 42 -11.87 -0.98 -3.33
N ALA A 43 -11.82 -1.87 -4.33
CA ALA A 43 -12.96 -2.63 -4.79
C ALA A 43 -13.26 -3.85 -3.88
N PRO A 44 -14.51 -4.36 -3.83
CA PRO A 44 -14.90 -5.46 -2.94
C PRO A 44 -14.17 -6.79 -3.18
N ASN A 45 -13.56 -6.99 -4.34
CA ASN A 45 -12.81 -8.19 -4.73
C ASN A 45 -11.30 -8.08 -4.45
N GLU A 46 -10.89 -7.05 -3.71
CA GLU A 46 -9.50 -6.78 -3.38
C GLU A 46 -9.21 -7.06 -1.91
N SER A 47 -7.97 -7.47 -1.62
CA SER A 47 -7.45 -7.65 -0.26
C SER A 47 -6.19 -6.82 -0.05
N VAL A 48 -6.10 -6.09 1.07
CA VAL A 48 -4.93 -5.29 1.48
C VAL A 48 -4.17 -5.97 2.60
N GLU A 49 -2.85 -5.96 2.52
CA GLU A 49 -1.98 -6.26 3.66
C GLU A 49 -0.74 -5.36 3.69
N ALA A 50 -0.29 -4.97 4.89
CA ALA A 50 1.01 -4.35 5.05
C ALA A 50 2.10 -5.39 4.84
N TRP A 51 2.94 -5.18 3.82
CA TRP A 51 4.00 -6.10 3.43
C TRP A 51 5.29 -5.86 4.22
N GLY A 52 5.58 -4.60 4.56
CA GLY A 52 6.75 -4.27 5.38
C GLY A 52 7.08 -2.78 5.44
N PRO A 53 8.06 -2.39 6.26
CA PRO A 53 8.42 -0.99 6.46
C PRO A 53 9.04 -0.36 5.21
N LEU A 54 8.67 0.88 4.93
CA LEU A 54 9.31 1.75 3.94
C LEU A 54 10.27 2.74 4.65
N PRO A 55 11.57 2.74 4.32
CA PRO A 55 12.52 3.67 4.94
C PRO A 55 12.18 5.13 4.65
N GLU A 56 12.45 6.02 5.62
CA GLU A 56 12.23 7.47 5.46
C GLU A 56 12.90 8.06 4.21
N ALA A 57 14.10 7.60 3.86
CA ALA A 57 14.80 8.05 2.66
C ALA A 57 14.02 7.73 1.37
N ALA A 58 13.33 6.58 1.31
CA ALA A 58 12.50 6.20 0.18
C ALA A 58 11.23 7.05 0.12
N VAL A 59 10.57 7.30 1.27
CA VAL A 59 9.42 8.22 1.37
C VAL A 59 9.78 9.61 0.81
N LYS A 60 10.95 10.14 1.19
CA LYS A 60 11.47 11.42 0.67
C LYS A 60 11.78 11.38 -0.81
N ALA A 61 12.41 10.31 -1.31
CA ALA A 61 12.74 10.15 -2.72
C ALA A 61 11.48 10.06 -3.61
N LEU A 62 10.40 9.47 -3.08
CA LEU A 62 9.08 9.41 -3.72
C LEU A 62 8.29 10.74 -3.59
N GLY A 63 8.79 11.72 -2.83
CA GLY A 63 8.14 13.02 -2.65
C GLY A 63 6.83 12.97 -1.85
N LEU A 64 6.60 11.90 -1.09
CA LEU A 64 5.36 11.69 -0.34
C LEU A 64 5.35 12.48 0.98
N LYS A 65 4.21 13.10 1.31
CA LYS A 65 3.96 13.70 2.63
C LYS A 65 3.30 12.69 3.56
N PRO A 66 3.31 12.88 4.89
CA PRO A 66 2.64 11.98 5.82
C PRO A 66 1.17 11.74 5.44
N GLY A 67 0.80 10.46 5.29
CA GLY A 67 -0.54 10.05 4.85
C GLY A 67 -0.73 9.95 3.32
N ASP A 68 0.21 10.46 2.51
CA ASP A 68 0.18 10.26 1.06
C ASP A 68 0.58 8.83 0.70
N TYR A 69 0.18 8.40 -0.50
CA TYR A 69 0.63 7.15 -1.09
C TYR A 69 0.88 7.29 -2.60
N THR A 70 1.63 6.35 -3.16
CA THR A 70 1.77 6.14 -4.61
C THR A 70 1.79 4.65 -4.92
N HIS A 71 1.54 4.28 -6.19
CA HIS A 71 1.61 2.90 -6.66
C HIS A 71 2.46 2.80 -7.92
N THR A 72 2.92 1.59 -8.24
CA THR A 72 3.68 1.27 -9.45
C THR A 72 3.07 0.10 -10.18
#